data_AF-A0A8C4QHS5-F1
#
_entry.id   AF-A0A8C4QHS5-F1
#
_cell.length_a   1.000
_cell.length_b   1.000
_cell.length_c   1.000
_cell.angle_alpha   90.00
_cell.angle_beta   90.00
_cell.angle_gamma   90.00
#
_symmetry.space_group_name_H-M   'P 1'
#
loop_
_entity.id
_entity.type
_entity.pdbx_description
1 polymer ?
#
loop_
_entity_poly.entity_id
_entity_poly.type
_entity_poly.pdbx_seq_one_letter_code
_entity_poly.pdbx_strand_id
1 'polypeptide(L)'
;MSMQFLLCGDEELKIAAVQCISTVISRCPAQYALPFLQADLPEFLFDALFTTNELLIWSIYCCLSTFKEEHLFYTRCHTIYDHFVGGWGVLGALDLNLDTPSTCAKSVGGMEVLLQSMCHLLKMTNIEAQREGFCLLWEILHRQPAGLQLFPSCTLYYMAINVLKAGVGVQTLDVSSQAVRAVSAFLRKDHTVIPLPYSELISLLESLAQAMPKSSYPHASRRKVSVFWCLPQW
;
A
#
# COMPACT_ATOMS: atom_id res chain seq x y z
N MET A 1 9.47 8.89 -22.08
CA MET A 1 9.05 7.59 -22.67
C MET A 1 7.54 7.55 -22.57
N SER A 2 6.79 7.60 -23.67
CA SER A 2 5.33 7.73 -23.62
C SER A 2 4.70 6.40 -23.17
N MET A 3 4.23 6.36 -21.91
CA MET A 3 3.54 5.25 -21.25
C MET A 3 2.13 4.94 -21.81
N GLN A 4 1.85 5.31 -23.07
CA GLN A 4 0.52 5.21 -23.69
C GLN A 4 0.01 3.76 -23.82
N PHE A 5 0.90 2.76 -23.79
CA PHE A 5 0.52 1.36 -23.85
C PHE A 5 -0.25 0.89 -22.59
N LEU A 6 -0.08 1.55 -21.44
CA LEU A 6 -0.87 1.27 -20.22
C LEU A 6 -2.30 1.82 -20.30
N LEU A 7 -2.54 2.77 -21.21
CA LEU A 7 -3.85 3.34 -21.51
C LEU A 7 -4.57 2.61 -22.66
N CYS A 8 -3.94 1.58 -23.26
CA CYS A 8 -4.56 0.79 -24.32
C CYS A 8 -5.84 0.10 -23.83
N GLY A 9 -6.86 -0.06 -24.66
CA GLY A 9 -8.08 -0.79 -24.26
C GLY A 9 -7.88 -2.30 -24.11
N ASP A 10 -6.77 -2.84 -24.61
CA ASP A 10 -6.46 -4.26 -24.62
C ASP A 10 -5.76 -4.69 -23.31
N GLU A 11 -6.46 -5.48 -22.49
CA GLU A 11 -5.94 -5.96 -21.22
C GLU A 11 -4.76 -6.94 -21.39
N GLU A 12 -4.72 -7.75 -22.44
CA GLU A 12 -3.61 -8.68 -22.67
C GLU A 12 -2.32 -7.92 -22.98
N LEU A 13 -2.44 -6.86 -23.78
CA LEU A 13 -1.31 -5.98 -24.08
C LEU A 13 -0.82 -5.25 -22.81
N LYS A 14 -1.73 -4.80 -21.94
CA LYS A 14 -1.35 -4.21 -20.65
C LYS A 14 -0.61 -5.21 -19.77
N ILE A 15 -1.11 -6.45 -19.66
CA ILE A 15 -0.47 -7.51 -18.86
C ILE A 15 0.96 -7.74 -19.37
N ALA A 16 1.12 -7.95 -20.69
CA ALA A 16 2.42 -8.17 -21.29
C ALA A 16 3.37 -6.98 -21.05
N ALA A 17 2.88 -5.74 -21.21
CA ALA A 17 3.67 -4.54 -20.97
C ALA A 17 4.12 -4.40 -19.52
N VAL A 18 3.22 -4.58 -18.55
CA VAL A 18 3.53 -4.51 -17.11
C VAL A 18 4.53 -5.60 -16.72
N GLN A 19 4.38 -6.81 -17.24
CA GLN A 19 5.33 -7.91 -17.00
C GLN A 19 6.71 -7.63 -17.63
N CYS A 20 6.76 -7.07 -18.84
CA CYS A 20 8.02 -6.65 -19.46
C CYS A 20 8.71 -5.57 -18.63
N ILE A 21 7.97 -4.58 -18.14
CA ILE A 21 8.54 -3.54 -17.28
C ILE A 21 9.04 -4.12 -15.96
N SER A 22 8.24 -4.94 -15.29
CA SER A 22 8.61 -5.60 -14.03
C SER A 22 9.86 -6.47 -14.18
N THR A 23 9.97 -7.22 -15.28
CA THR A 23 11.17 -8.05 -15.56
C THR A 23 12.42 -7.22 -15.88
N VAL A 24 12.27 -6.06 -16.53
CA VAL A 24 13.39 -5.13 -16.78
C VAL A 24 13.87 -4.51 -15.48
N ILE A 25 12.95 -4.06 -14.62
CA ILE A 25 13.32 -3.41 -13.36
C ILE A 25 13.92 -4.43 -12.39
N SER A 26 13.34 -5.63 -12.27
CA SER A 26 13.84 -6.68 -11.35
C SER A 26 15.24 -7.18 -11.68
N ARG A 27 15.69 -7.06 -12.94
CA ARG A 27 17.08 -7.39 -13.32
C ARG A 27 18.09 -6.35 -12.84
N CYS A 28 17.73 -5.07 -12.90
CA CYS A 28 18.63 -3.94 -12.58
C CYS A 28 17.85 -2.77 -11.94
N PRO A 29 17.45 -2.89 -10.66
CA PRO A 29 16.59 -1.88 -10.03
C PRO A 29 17.28 -0.51 -9.95
N ALA A 30 18.56 -0.48 -9.58
CA ALA A 30 19.31 0.77 -9.40
C ALA A 30 19.44 1.66 -10.66
N GLN A 31 19.31 1.08 -11.87
CA GLN A 31 19.43 1.83 -13.12
C GLN A 31 18.07 2.21 -13.71
N TYR A 32 17.07 1.36 -13.56
CA TYR A 32 15.78 1.52 -14.24
C TYR A 32 14.67 2.03 -13.32
N ALA A 33 14.70 1.74 -12.01
CA ALA A 33 13.62 2.13 -11.11
C ALA A 33 13.45 3.67 -11.07
N LEU A 34 14.54 4.42 -10.99
CA LEU A 34 14.48 5.88 -10.91
C LEU A 34 13.89 6.55 -12.18
N PRO A 35 14.35 6.25 -13.42
CA PRO A 35 13.72 6.78 -14.63
C PRO A 35 12.23 6.45 -14.75
N PHE A 36 11.82 5.25 -14.29
CA PHE A 36 10.41 4.85 -14.32
C PHE A 36 9.57 5.58 -13.27
N LEU A 37 10.13 5.84 -12.08
CA LEU A 37 9.50 6.69 -11.06
C LEU A 37 9.36 8.14 -11.54
N GLN A 38 10.34 8.65 -12.29
CA GLN A 38 10.28 10.00 -12.89
C GLN A 38 9.30 10.11 -14.05
N ALA A 39 8.89 8.98 -14.64
CA ALA A 39 7.92 8.93 -15.73
C ALA A 39 6.48 8.67 -15.23
N ASP A 40 6.24 8.84 -13.92
CA ASP A 40 4.95 8.66 -13.26
C ASP A 40 4.32 7.27 -13.47
N LEU A 41 5.14 6.24 -13.74
CA LEU A 41 4.68 4.87 -13.93
C LEU A 41 3.81 4.36 -12.76
N PRO A 42 4.17 4.58 -11.48
CA PRO A 42 3.32 4.15 -10.38
C PRO A 42 1.90 4.69 -10.46
N GLU A 43 1.71 5.93 -10.93
CA GLU A 43 0.39 6.54 -11.08
C GLU A 43 -0.47 5.77 -12.09
N PHE A 44 0.09 5.47 -13.26
CA PHE A 44 -0.58 4.65 -14.28
C PHE A 44 -0.86 3.22 -13.79
N LEU A 45 0.02 2.66 -12.95
CA LEU A 45 -0.17 1.34 -12.37
C LEU A 45 -1.30 1.34 -11.33
N PHE A 46 -1.38 2.37 -10.47
CA PHE A 46 -2.48 2.51 -9.52
C PHE A 46 -3.81 2.74 -10.24
N ASP A 47 -3.86 3.57 -11.28
CA ASP A 47 -5.08 3.74 -12.08
C ASP A 47 -5.54 2.42 -12.74
N ALA A 48 -4.57 1.62 -13.21
CA ALA A 48 -4.86 0.30 -13.77
C ALA A 48 -5.34 -0.75 -12.75
N LEU A 49 -5.22 -0.52 -11.43
CA LEU A 49 -5.75 -1.43 -10.40
C LEU A 49 -7.29 -1.45 -10.32
N PHE A 50 -7.99 -0.54 -11.00
CA PHE A 50 -9.45 -0.54 -11.09
C PHE A 50 -10.00 -1.68 -11.98
N THR A 51 -9.13 -2.43 -12.67
CA THR A 51 -9.54 -3.62 -13.44
C THR A 51 -10.08 -4.75 -12.55
N THR A 52 -10.92 -5.60 -13.12
CA THR A 52 -11.38 -6.86 -12.49
C THR A 52 -10.53 -8.07 -12.85
N ASN A 53 -9.56 -7.90 -13.75
CA ASN A 53 -8.74 -9.00 -14.26
C ASN A 53 -7.65 -9.40 -13.26
N GLU A 54 -7.76 -10.61 -12.70
CA GLU A 54 -6.84 -11.14 -11.69
C GLU A 54 -5.37 -11.11 -12.13
N LEU A 55 -5.10 -11.42 -13.40
CA LEU A 55 -3.74 -11.51 -13.95
C LEU A 55 -3.11 -10.12 -14.10
N LEU A 56 -3.91 -9.13 -14.48
CA LEU A 56 -3.46 -7.74 -14.59
C LEU A 56 -3.16 -7.17 -13.20
N ILE A 57 -4.08 -7.37 -12.24
CA ILE A 57 -3.89 -6.96 -10.85
C ILE A 57 -2.59 -7.59 -10.29
N TRP A 58 -2.40 -8.91 -10.47
CA TRP A 58 -1.20 -9.60 -10.02
C TRP A 58 0.08 -9.02 -10.64
N SER A 59 0.07 -8.79 -11.96
CA SER A 59 1.22 -8.24 -12.67
C SER A 59 1.57 -6.82 -12.17
N ILE A 60 0.55 -6.02 -11.88
CA ILE A 60 0.71 -4.67 -11.30
C ILE A 60 1.32 -4.77 -9.89
N TYR A 61 0.81 -5.64 -9.02
CA TYR A 61 1.39 -5.85 -7.68
C TYR A 61 2.85 -6.28 -7.74
N CYS A 62 3.20 -7.21 -8.64
CA CYS A 62 4.59 -7.61 -8.85
C CYS A 62 5.47 -6.43 -9.27
N CYS A 63 4.97 -5.58 -10.17
CA CYS A 63 5.70 -4.40 -10.64
C CYS A 63 5.89 -3.38 -9.51
N LEU A 64 4.81 -3.02 -8.79
CA LEU A 64 4.85 -2.12 -7.63
C LEU A 64 5.75 -2.63 -6.51
N SER A 65 5.77 -3.94 -6.29
CA SER A 65 6.65 -4.58 -5.31
C SER A 65 8.13 -4.38 -5.64
N THR A 66 8.48 -4.21 -6.92
CA THR A 66 9.87 -3.92 -7.31
C THR A 66 10.26 -2.47 -6.98
N PHE A 67 9.30 -1.54 -6.96
CA PHE A 67 9.55 -0.14 -6.61
C PHE A 67 9.67 0.13 -5.11
N LYS A 68 9.18 -0.79 -4.25
CA LYS A 68 9.20 -0.61 -2.79
C LYS A 68 10.60 -0.50 -2.19
N GLU A 69 11.62 -0.99 -2.91
CA GLU A 69 13.02 -0.92 -2.47
C GLU A 69 13.58 0.51 -2.57
N GLU A 70 13.03 1.33 -3.46
CA GLU A 70 13.50 2.69 -3.70
C GLU A 70 12.84 3.71 -2.77
N HIS A 71 13.64 4.46 -2.01
CA HIS A 71 13.14 5.48 -1.08
C HIS A 71 12.34 6.60 -1.77
N LEU A 72 12.65 6.86 -3.05
CA LEU A 72 11.99 7.89 -3.85
C LEU A 72 10.54 7.54 -4.18
N PHE A 73 10.17 6.26 -4.18
CA PHE A 73 8.77 5.83 -4.30
C PHE A 73 7.91 6.49 -3.20
N TYR A 74 8.38 6.47 -1.95
CA TYR A 74 7.62 7.03 -0.82
C TYR A 74 7.65 8.56 -0.77
N THR A 75 8.62 9.20 -1.42
CA THR A 75 8.80 10.66 -1.39
C THR A 75 8.12 11.36 -2.57
N ARG A 76 8.07 10.71 -3.75
CA ARG A 76 7.57 11.30 -5.00
C ARG A 76 6.26 10.71 -5.51
N CYS A 77 5.78 9.57 -5.00
CA CYS A 77 4.45 9.06 -5.37
C CYS A 77 3.33 9.89 -4.72
N HIS A 78 3.00 11.04 -5.32
CA HIS A 78 1.84 11.84 -4.93
C HIS A 78 0.52 11.07 -5.08
N THR A 79 0.49 10.06 -5.95
CA THR A 79 -0.67 9.19 -6.17
C THR A 79 -1.14 8.53 -4.88
N ILE A 80 -0.25 8.05 -4.00
CA ILE A 80 -0.66 7.34 -2.78
C ILE A 80 -1.28 8.29 -1.75
N TYR A 81 -0.83 9.55 -1.71
CA TYR A 81 -1.05 10.44 -0.58
C TYR A 81 -2.15 11.47 -0.77
N ASP A 82 -2.90 11.41 -1.87
CA ASP A 82 -3.95 12.36 -2.27
C ASP A 82 -3.78 13.74 -1.64
N HIS A 83 -3.04 14.59 -2.32
CA HIS A 83 -2.62 15.86 -1.76
C HIS A 83 -3.82 16.80 -1.60
N PHE A 84 -4.52 16.70 -0.47
CA PHE A 84 -5.46 17.69 0.03
C PHE A 84 -4.67 18.92 0.49
N VAL A 85 -3.94 19.56 -0.41
CA VAL A 85 -3.30 20.83 -0.10
C VAL A 85 -4.03 21.94 -0.83
N GLY A 86 -5.10 22.37 -0.17
CA GLY A 86 -5.57 23.77 -0.24
C GLY A 86 -4.52 24.72 0.35
N GLY A 87 -3.31 24.72 -0.21
CA GLY A 87 -2.15 25.41 0.35
C GLY A 87 -0.88 25.42 -0.53
N TRP A 88 -0.93 24.94 -1.78
CA TRP A 88 0.12 25.24 -2.77
C TRP A 88 -0.18 26.53 -3.56
N GLY A 89 -1.15 27.33 -3.10
CA GLY A 89 -1.44 28.66 -3.64
C GLY A 89 -0.43 29.75 -3.26
N VAL A 90 0.62 29.45 -2.47
CA VAL A 90 1.55 30.51 -1.98
C VAL A 90 3.04 30.19 -2.22
N LEU A 91 3.40 28.97 -2.63
CA LEU A 91 4.78 28.64 -3.03
C LEU A 91 4.93 28.24 -4.51
N GLY A 92 3.81 28.11 -5.24
CA GLY A 92 3.78 27.91 -6.70
C GLY A 92 3.76 29.21 -7.52
N ALA A 93 4.24 30.33 -6.97
CA ALA A 93 4.26 31.62 -7.69
C ALA A 93 5.54 31.85 -8.53
N LEU A 94 6.30 30.80 -8.85
CA LEU A 94 7.58 30.95 -9.57
C LEU A 94 7.78 30.11 -10.83
N ASP A 95 6.85 29.25 -11.23
CA ASP A 95 6.88 28.67 -12.58
C ASP A 95 5.64 29.08 -13.37
N LEU A 96 5.74 30.30 -13.90
CA LEU A 96 4.89 30.83 -14.97
C LEU A 96 5.24 30.12 -16.28
N ASN A 97 4.20 29.58 -16.92
CA ASN A 97 4.09 29.01 -18.27
C ASN A 97 4.08 27.49 -18.34
N LEU A 98 2.88 26.92 -18.39
CA LEU A 98 2.45 26.16 -19.55
C LEU A 98 0.93 26.05 -19.56
N ASP A 99 0.30 26.61 -20.60
CA ASP A 99 -1.07 26.34 -21.00
C ASP A 99 -1.27 24.82 -21.22
N THR A 100 -1.97 24.13 -20.33
CA THR A 100 -2.74 22.93 -20.70
C THR A 100 -4.04 22.87 -19.89
N PRO A 101 -5.18 22.56 -20.54
CA PRO A 101 -6.48 22.53 -19.87
C PRO A 101 -6.61 21.26 -19.02
N SER A 102 -6.83 21.47 -17.73
CA SER A 102 -7.81 20.73 -16.92
C SER A 102 -8.01 19.25 -17.28
N THR A 103 -7.12 18.38 -16.80
CA THR A 103 -7.42 16.94 -16.62
C THR A 103 -7.00 16.41 -15.26
N CYS A 104 -6.71 17.28 -14.29
CA CYS A 104 -6.56 16.90 -12.88
C CYS A 104 -7.93 16.64 -12.21
N ALA A 105 -8.81 15.94 -12.93
CA ALA A 105 -10.12 15.52 -12.47
C ALA A 105 -9.97 14.11 -11.88
N LYS A 106 -9.98 14.05 -10.54
CA LYS A 106 -10.14 12.85 -9.71
C LYS A 106 -8.95 11.87 -9.72
N SER A 107 -7.81 12.28 -9.15
CA SER A 107 -6.97 11.29 -8.47
C SER A 107 -7.74 10.85 -7.23
N VAL A 108 -8.56 9.79 -7.36
CA VAL A 108 -9.02 9.05 -6.18
C VAL A 108 -7.74 8.55 -5.51
N GLY A 109 -7.49 8.96 -4.26
CA GLY A 109 -6.21 8.70 -3.60
C GLY A 109 -5.75 7.27 -3.78
N GLY A 110 -4.51 7.06 -4.22
CA GLY A 110 -3.96 5.75 -4.58
C GLY A 110 -4.07 4.73 -3.44
N MET A 111 -4.14 5.19 -2.19
CA MET A 111 -4.49 4.33 -1.05
C MET A 111 -5.92 3.77 -1.13
N GLU A 112 -6.90 4.58 -1.53
CA GLU A 112 -8.26 4.13 -1.80
C GLU A 112 -8.30 3.07 -2.90
N VAL A 113 -7.64 3.33 -4.03
CA VAL A 113 -7.60 2.39 -5.16
C VAL A 113 -6.91 1.09 -4.77
N LEU A 114 -5.81 1.18 -4.01
CA LEU A 114 -5.14 0.03 -3.43
C LEU A 114 -6.11 -0.80 -2.56
N LEU A 115 -6.77 -0.17 -1.59
CA LEU A 115 -7.70 -0.86 -0.68
C LEU A 115 -8.92 -1.45 -1.41
N GLN A 116 -9.45 -0.76 -2.42
CA GLN A 116 -10.51 -1.29 -3.28
C GLN A 116 -10.05 -2.51 -4.07
N SER A 117 -8.87 -2.48 -4.68
CA SER A 117 -8.32 -3.63 -5.40
C SER A 117 -8.05 -4.82 -4.47
N MET A 118 -7.61 -4.57 -3.23
CA MET A 118 -7.46 -5.62 -2.22
C MET A 118 -8.79 -6.24 -1.81
N CYS A 119 -9.87 -5.45 -1.70
CA CYS A 119 -11.22 -5.98 -1.46
C CYS A 119 -11.67 -6.96 -2.57
N HIS A 120 -11.31 -6.69 -3.82
CA HIS A 120 -11.59 -7.59 -4.94
C HIS A 120 -10.69 -8.81 -4.87
N LEU A 121 -9.40 -8.60 -4.66
CA LEU A 121 -8.37 -9.63 -4.66
C LEU A 121 -8.55 -10.67 -3.53
N LEU A 122 -9.08 -10.27 -2.38
CA LEU A 122 -9.48 -11.18 -1.30
C LEU A 122 -10.61 -12.15 -1.66
N LYS A 123 -11.41 -11.83 -2.70
CA LYS A 123 -12.46 -12.72 -3.22
C LYS A 123 -11.92 -13.68 -4.30
N MET A 124 -10.73 -13.40 -4.81
CA MET A 124 -10.08 -14.20 -5.86
C MET A 124 -9.34 -15.40 -5.27
N THR A 125 -9.01 -16.37 -6.11
CA THR A 125 -8.34 -17.61 -5.66
C THR A 125 -6.83 -17.49 -5.55
N ASN A 126 -6.24 -16.43 -6.12
CA ASN A 126 -4.79 -16.25 -6.19
C ASN A 126 -4.18 -15.81 -4.85
N ILE A 127 -3.64 -16.78 -4.10
CA ILE A 127 -2.99 -16.59 -2.79
C ILE A 127 -1.74 -15.71 -2.90
N GLU A 128 -0.96 -15.84 -3.98
CA GLU A 128 0.26 -15.05 -4.16
C GLU A 128 -0.08 -13.57 -4.30
N ALA A 129 -1.12 -13.27 -5.07
CA ALA A 129 -1.66 -11.92 -5.23
C ALA A 129 -2.15 -11.35 -3.90
N GLN A 130 -2.80 -12.17 -3.05
CA GLN A 130 -3.23 -11.77 -1.71
C GLN A 130 -2.05 -11.43 -0.83
N ARG A 131 -1.04 -12.29 -0.80
CA ARG A 131 0.18 -12.07 -0.03
C ARG A 131 0.88 -10.77 -0.45
N GLU A 132 1.04 -10.56 -1.75
CA GLU A 132 1.78 -9.41 -2.27
C GLU A 132 1.02 -8.09 -2.05
N GLY A 133 -0.31 -8.10 -2.17
CA GLY A 133 -1.15 -6.94 -1.84
C GLY A 133 -0.99 -6.50 -0.38
N PHE A 134 -1.02 -7.42 0.58
CA PHE A 134 -0.76 -7.09 1.99
C PHE A 134 0.70 -6.68 2.25
N CYS A 135 1.65 -7.27 1.53
CA CYS A 135 3.05 -6.88 1.63
C CYS A 135 3.26 -5.43 1.18
N LEU A 136 2.68 -5.05 0.04
CA LEU A 136 2.71 -3.69 -0.48
C LEU A 136 2.02 -2.72 0.49
N LEU A 137 0.83 -3.08 1.00
CA LEU A 137 0.12 -2.27 1.99
C LEU A 137 0.95 -2.04 3.26
N TRP A 138 1.59 -3.10 3.78
CA TRP A 138 2.48 -2.97 4.94
C TRP A 138 3.68 -2.07 4.66
N GLU A 139 4.36 -2.25 3.52
CA GLU A 139 5.51 -1.41 3.16
C GLU A 139 5.11 0.05 2.99
N ILE A 140 3.96 0.30 2.35
CA ILE A 140 3.37 1.63 2.27
C ILE A 140 3.16 2.16 3.67
N LEU A 141 2.47 1.48 4.59
CA LEU A 141 2.21 1.99 5.94
C LEU A 141 3.46 2.12 6.82
N HIS A 142 4.47 1.26 6.62
CA HIS A 142 5.64 1.16 7.47
C HIS A 142 6.69 2.24 7.19
N ARG A 143 6.89 2.59 5.91
CA ARG A 143 7.93 3.53 5.46
C ARG A 143 7.46 4.98 5.36
N GLN A 144 6.27 5.28 5.89
CA GLN A 144 5.70 6.62 5.86
C GLN A 144 6.47 7.59 6.75
N PRO A 145 6.73 8.82 6.30
CA PRO A 145 7.18 9.88 7.18
C PRO A 145 6.02 10.28 8.12
N ALA A 146 6.33 10.49 9.39
CA ALA A 146 5.35 10.74 10.47
C ALA A 146 4.49 12.02 10.31
N GLY A 147 4.67 12.79 9.22
CA GLY A 147 3.94 14.03 8.95
C GLY A 147 2.80 13.93 7.93
N LEU A 148 2.59 12.77 7.29
CA LEU A 148 1.54 12.58 6.27
C LEU A 148 0.32 11.84 6.83
N GLN A 149 -0.87 12.45 6.71
CA GLN A 149 -2.13 11.78 7.02
C GLN A 149 -2.57 10.90 5.84
N LEU A 150 -2.34 9.59 5.92
CA LEU A 150 -2.78 8.64 4.88
C LEU A 150 -4.29 8.39 4.87
N PHE A 151 -4.96 8.67 5.98
CA PHE A 151 -6.40 8.47 6.13
C PHE A 151 -7.09 9.81 6.39
N PRO A 152 -7.22 10.68 5.38
CA PRO A 152 -7.92 11.95 5.54
C PRO A 152 -9.44 11.77 5.73
N SER A 153 -9.97 10.60 5.35
CA SER A 153 -11.39 10.27 5.42
C SER A 153 -11.64 9.05 6.30
N CYS A 154 -12.66 9.14 7.16
CA CYS A 154 -13.15 7.99 7.94
C CYS A 154 -13.51 6.80 7.04
N THR A 155 -14.01 7.05 5.82
CA THR A 155 -14.36 5.98 4.87
C THR A 155 -13.14 5.15 4.47
N LEU A 156 -12.00 5.79 4.20
CA LEU A 156 -10.76 5.10 3.85
C LEU A 156 -10.20 4.32 5.04
N TYR A 157 -10.31 4.89 6.23
CA TYR A 157 -9.90 4.22 7.46
C TYR A 157 -10.74 2.96 7.73
N TYR A 158 -12.06 3.04 7.56
CA TYR A 158 -12.95 1.88 7.68
C TYR A 158 -12.71 0.83 6.61
N MET A 159 -12.45 1.26 5.37
CA MET A 159 -12.09 0.36 4.28
C MET A 159 -10.80 -0.41 4.62
N ALA A 160 -9.78 0.28 5.13
CA ALA A 160 -8.54 -0.35 5.58
C ALA A 160 -8.78 -1.37 6.70
N ILE A 161 -9.56 -1.03 7.72
CA ILE A 161 -9.92 -1.96 8.80
C ILE A 161 -10.60 -3.22 8.25
N ASN A 162 -11.56 -3.05 7.33
CA ASN A 162 -12.30 -4.18 6.76
C ASN A 162 -11.38 -5.09 5.92
N VAL A 163 -10.50 -4.51 5.10
CA VAL A 163 -9.49 -5.26 4.32
C VAL A 163 -8.55 -6.03 5.24
N LEU A 164 -8.07 -5.38 6.32
CA LEU A 164 -7.18 -6.01 7.29
C LEU A 164 -7.87 -7.14 8.06
N LYS A 165 -9.11 -6.94 8.52
CA LYS A 165 -9.92 -8.00 9.16
C LYS A 165 -10.10 -9.19 8.24
N ALA A 166 -10.49 -8.93 6.99
CA ALA A 166 -10.70 -9.98 6.00
C ALA A 166 -9.41 -10.75 5.70
N GLY A 167 -8.26 -10.05 5.57
CA GLY A 167 -6.95 -10.65 5.38
C GLY A 167 -6.49 -11.54 6.53
N VAL A 168 -6.69 -11.09 7.77
CA VAL A 168 -6.38 -11.86 8.98
C VAL A 168 -7.21 -13.14 9.06
N GLY A 169 -8.46 -13.09 8.62
CA GLY A 169 -9.38 -14.23 8.57
C GLY A 169 -9.14 -15.22 7.43
N VAL A 170 -8.20 -14.96 6.51
CA VAL A 170 -7.84 -15.91 5.45
C VAL A 170 -7.18 -17.15 6.06
N GLN A 171 -7.60 -18.35 5.63
CA GLN A 171 -7.14 -19.63 6.20
C GLN A 171 -5.65 -19.92 5.90
N THR A 172 -5.06 -19.23 4.93
CA THR A 172 -3.66 -19.40 4.53
C THR A 172 -2.73 -18.58 5.42
N LEU A 173 -1.75 -19.25 6.03
CA LEU A 173 -0.77 -18.63 6.94
C LEU A 173 0.01 -17.49 6.27
N ASP A 174 0.41 -17.65 5.01
CA ASP A 174 1.22 -16.64 4.31
C ASP A 174 0.49 -15.30 4.18
N VAL A 175 -0.76 -15.33 3.75
CA VAL A 175 -1.62 -14.14 3.61
C VAL A 175 -1.95 -13.55 4.97
N SER A 176 -2.37 -14.39 5.91
CA SER A 176 -2.72 -13.95 7.27
C SER A 176 -1.52 -13.31 7.98
N SER A 177 -0.32 -13.87 7.85
CA SER A 177 0.90 -13.30 8.46
C SER A 177 1.26 -11.93 7.90
N GLN A 178 1.10 -11.71 6.58
CA GLN A 178 1.32 -10.40 5.96
C GLN A 178 0.23 -9.41 6.37
N ALA A 179 -1.02 -9.86 6.48
CA ALA A 179 -2.12 -9.02 6.98
C ALA A 179 -1.88 -8.60 8.44
N VAL A 180 -1.44 -9.50 9.31
CA VAL A 180 -1.06 -9.18 10.71
C VAL A 180 0.08 -8.16 10.75
N ARG A 181 1.09 -8.30 9.88
CA ARG A 181 2.16 -7.30 9.75
C ARG A 181 1.59 -5.94 9.33
N ALA A 182 0.73 -5.90 8.33
CA ALA A 182 0.04 -4.68 7.89
C ALA A 182 -0.78 -4.05 9.04
N VAL A 183 -1.48 -4.85 9.84
CA VAL A 183 -2.18 -4.36 11.05
C VAL A 183 -1.20 -3.71 12.03
N SER A 184 -0.04 -4.32 12.28
CA SER A 184 0.96 -3.74 13.20
C SER A 184 1.48 -2.38 12.72
N ALA A 185 1.58 -2.18 11.41
CA ALA A 185 1.95 -0.89 10.83
C ALA A 185 0.78 0.11 10.88
N PHE A 186 -0.45 -0.34 10.63
CA PHE A 186 -1.67 0.47 10.69
C PHE A 186 -1.95 1.02 12.10
N LEU A 187 -1.71 0.23 13.15
CA LEU A 187 -1.94 0.63 14.55
C LEU A 187 -0.90 1.61 15.11
N ARG A 188 0.10 2.03 14.32
CA ARG A 188 1.06 3.05 14.76
C ARG A 188 0.36 4.40 14.94
N LYS A 189 0.87 5.18 15.90
CA LYS A 189 0.30 6.47 16.33
C LYS A 189 0.18 7.50 15.20
N ASP A 190 0.97 7.35 14.15
CA ASP A 190 1.09 8.34 13.07
C ASP A 190 -0.08 8.28 12.06
N HIS A 191 -0.91 7.23 12.12
CA HIS A 191 -2.00 6.98 11.15
C HIS A 191 -3.41 7.20 11.72
N THR A 192 -3.54 7.80 12.92
CA THR A 192 -4.81 7.88 13.62
C THR A 192 -5.74 8.96 13.04
N VAL A 193 -6.94 8.56 12.64
CA VAL A 193 -8.04 9.49 12.31
C VAL A 193 -8.65 10.02 13.61
N ILE A 194 -9.00 11.31 13.61
CA ILE A 194 -9.68 11.95 14.73
C ILE A 194 -11.10 12.31 14.27
N PRO A 195 -12.16 11.82 14.94
CA PRO A 195 -12.16 10.95 16.13
C PRO A 195 -11.83 9.48 15.82
N LEU A 196 -11.11 8.82 16.74
CA LEU A 196 -10.66 7.44 16.56
C LEU A 196 -11.81 6.44 16.77
N PRO A 197 -12.13 5.56 15.80
CA PRO A 197 -13.22 4.59 15.92
C PRO A 197 -12.77 3.34 16.71
N TYR A 198 -12.88 3.43 18.04
CA TYR A 198 -12.40 2.39 18.96
C TYR A 198 -13.13 1.04 18.81
N SER A 199 -14.43 1.03 18.51
CA SER A 199 -15.22 -0.21 18.35
C SER A 199 -14.70 -1.09 17.21
N GLU A 200 -14.27 -0.46 16.12
CA GLU A 200 -13.81 -1.11 14.91
C GLU A 200 -12.37 -1.60 15.05
N LEU A 201 -11.56 -0.86 15.82
CA LEU A 201 -10.24 -1.29 16.26
C LEU A 201 -10.30 -2.49 17.22
N ILE A 202 -11.18 -2.46 18.21
CA ILE A 202 -11.36 -3.58 19.15
C ILE A 202 -11.75 -4.85 18.40
N SER A 203 -12.72 -4.75 17.48
CA SER A 203 -13.13 -5.92 16.67
C SER A 203 -12.04 -6.40 15.70
N LEU A 204 -11.11 -5.53 15.26
CA LEU A 204 -9.91 -5.96 14.52
C LEU A 204 -8.97 -6.77 15.42
N LEU A 205 -8.73 -6.31 16.65
CA LEU A 205 -7.92 -7.01 17.64
C LEU A 205 -8.53 -8.36 18.06
N GLU A 206 -9.85 -8.43 18.18
CA GLU A 206 -10.56 -9.69 18.41
C GLU A 206 -10.39 -10.66 17.24
N SER A 207 -10.48 -10.18 16.00
CA SER A 207 -10.25 -10.99 14.80
C SER A 207 -8.82 -11.56 14.78
N LEU A 208 -7.83 -10.74 15.16
CA LEU A 208 -6.45 -11.19 15.36
C LEU A 208 -6.35 -12.28 16.43
N ALA A 209 -6.98 -12.07 17.60
CA ALA A 209 -6.95 -13.02 18.70
C ALA A 209 -7.58 -14.37 18.33
N GLN A 210 -8.61 -14.37 17.48
CA GLN A 210 -9.26 -15.59 16.96
C GLN A 210 -8.45 -16.29 15.87
N ALA A 211 -7.76 -15.52 15.01
CA ALA A 211 -6.92 -16.06 13.93
C ALA A 211 -5.63 -16.70 14.43
N MET A 212 -5.16 -16.31 15.62
CA MET A 212 -4.06 -17.00 16.28
C MET A 212 -4.49 -18.45 16.54
N PRO A 213 -3.77 -19.47 16.03
CA PRO A 213 -4.06 -20.84 16.41
C PRO A 213 -4.01 -20.90 17.94
N LYS A 214 -4.94 -21.67 18.55
CA LYS A 214 -4.82 -22.14 19.94
C LYS A 214 -3.60 -23.07 20.03
N SER A 215 -2.42 -22.52 19.75
CA SER A 215 -1.13 -23.15 19.89
C SER A 215 -0.99 -23.40 21.38
N SER A 216 -1.15 -24.66 21.75
CA SER A 216 -0.67 -25.18 23.01
C SER A 216 0.75 -24.67 23.16
N TYR A 217 0.99 -23.81 24.15
CA TYR A 217 2.31 -23.33 24.51
C TYR A 217 3.27 -24.53 24.55
N PRO A 218 4.27 -24.66 23.66
CA PRO A 218 5.39 -25.53 23.99
C PRO A 218 6.10 -24.83 25.14
N HIS A 219 6.03 -25.48 26.30
CA HIS A 219 6.69 -25.18 27.55
C HIS A 219 7.77 -24.09 27.44
N ALA A 220 7.54 -22.97 28.14
CA ALA A 220 8.51 -21.91 28.33
C ALA A 220 9.87 -22.48 28.77
N SER A 221 10.84 -22.54 27.85
CA SER A 221 12.24 -22.57 28.24
C SER A 221 12.64 -21.15 28.57
N ARG A 222 12.57 -20.86 29.87
CA ARG A 222 12.92 -19.61 30.53
C ARG A 222 14.40 -19.28 30.27
N ARG A 223 14.75 -18.77 29.09
CA ARG A 223 15.97 -17.97 28.94
C ARG A 223 15.68 -16.61 29.56
N LYS A 224 16.24 -16.37 30.74
CA LYS A 224 16.34 -15.02 31.32
C LYS A 224 17.13 -14.16 30.33
N VAL A 225 16.45 -13.49 29.41
CA VAL A 225 16.99 -12.30 28.76
C VAL A 225 16.76 -11.19 29.77
N SER A 226 17.85 -10.75 30.41
CA SER A 226 17.86 -9.56 31.23
C SER A 226 17.53 -8.37 30.31
N VAL A 227 16.28 -7.92 30.35
CA VAL A 227 15.89 -6.63 29.80
C VAL A 227 16.36 -5.60 30.82
N PHE A 228 17.57 -5.09 30.59
CA PHE A 228 18.09 -3.94 31.32
C PHE A 228 17.25 -2.72 30.89
N TRP A 229 16.28 -2.35 31.73
CA TRP A 229 15.51 -1.13 31.57
C TRP A 229 16.45 0.07 31.66
N CYS A 230 16.78 0.68 30.53
CA CYS A 230 17.41 2.00 30.50
C CYS A 230 16.30 3.05 30.55
N LEU A 231 15.84 3.38 31.75
CA LEU A 231 15.03 4.58 32.00
C LEU A 231 16.00 5.77 32.22
N PRO A 232 15.84 6.91 31.53
CA PRO A 232 16.57 8.13 31.88
C PRO A 232 16.00 8.72 33.19
N GLN A 233 16.88 8.93 34.17
CA GLN A 233 16.57 9.70 35.37
C GLN A 233 16.69 11.19 35.07
N TRP A 234 15.64 11.95 35.39
CA TRP A 234 15.72 13.36 35.78
C TRP A 234 15.05 13.49 37.15
#